data_AF-A0A2W6WNY3-F1
#
_entry.id   AF-A0A2W6WNY3-F1
#
_cell.length_a   1.000
_cell.length_b   1.000
_cell.length_c   1.000
_cell.angle_alpha   90.00
_cell.angle_beta   90.00
_cell.angle_gamma   90.00
#
_symmetry.space_group_name_H-M   'P 1'
#
loop_
_entity.id
_entity.type
_entity.pdbx_description
1 polymer ?
#
loop_
_entity_poly.entity_id
_entity_poly.type
_entity_poly.pdbx_seq_one_letter_code
_entity_poly.pdbx_strand_id
1 'polypeptide(L)' 'MDGYWVAVVWAILPTTAVCVVFFFVLRGILRMDRTERRVYARIEAEERAKRGLPPLTDDAPPAASSR' A
#
# COMPACT_ATOMS: atom_id res chain seq x y z
N MET A 1 -41.62 19.45 -3.75
CA MET A 1 -40.69 18.95 -2.71
C MET A 1 -39.27 18.79 -3.25
N ASP A 2 -39.05 19.07 -4.53
CA ASP A 2 -37.83 18.75 -5.28
C ASP A 2 -36.68 19.72 -4.96
N GLY A 3 -36.99 21.00 -4.74
CA GLY A 3 -35.97 22.02 -4.43
C GLY A 3 -35.25 21.80 -3.10
N TYR A 4 -35.92 21.20 -2.10
CA TYR A 4 -35.32 20.92 -0.80
C TYR A 4 -34.20 19.88 -0.93
N TRP A 5 -34.47 18.78 -1.61
CA TRP A 5 -33.49 17.72 -1.83
C TRP A 5 -32.31 18.20 -2.69
N VAL A 6 -32.57 19.04 -3.69
CA VAL A 6 -31.50 19.67 -4.49
C VAL A 6 -30.60 20.56 -3.63
N ALA A 7 -31.17 21.37 -2.72
CA ALA A 7 -30.39 22.22 -1.82
C ALA A 7 -29.53 21.40 -0.84
N VAL A 8 -30.06 20.29 -0.32
CA VAL A 8 -29.32 19.38 0.58
C VAL A 8 -28.12 18.76 -0.15
N VAL A 9 -28.30 18.31 -1.39
CA VAL A 9 -27.20 17.74 -2.19
C VAL A 9 -26.11 18.78 -2.43
N TRP A 10 -26.47 20.01 -2.82
CA TRP A 10 -25.50 21.09 -3.05
C TRP A 10 -24.75 21.51 -1.78
N ALA A 11 -25.40 21.44 -0.61
CA ALA A 11 -24.78 21.77 0.67
C ALA A 11 -23.75 20.71 1.12
N ILE A 12 -23.98 19.43 0.82
CA ILE A 12 -23.12 18.31 1.23
C ILE A 12 -22.01 18.02 0.21
N LEU A 13 -22.20 18.44 -1.05
CA LEU A 13 -21.22 18.29 -2.12
C LEU A 13 -19.80 18.78 -1.75
N PRO A 14 -19.60 20.00 -1.20
CA PRO A 14 -18.25 20.51 -0.93
C PRO A 14 -17.51 19.70 0.14
N THR A 15 -18.17 19.27 1.20
CA THR A 15 -17.53 18.46 2.25
C THR A 15 -17.21 17.06 1.75
N THR A 16 -18.12 16.46 0.99
CA THR A 16 -17.90 15.14 0.40
C THR A 16 -16.76 15.17 -0.62
N ALA A 17 -16.68 16.20 -1.45
CA ALA A 17 -15.59 16.37 -2.40
C ALA A 17 -14.22 16.42 -1.71
N VAL A 18 -14.09 17.20 -0.63
CA VAL A 18 -12.85 17.25 0.16
C VAL A 18 -12.52 15.89 0.78
N CYS A 19 -13.51 15.22 1.39
CA CYS A 19 -13.32 13.87 1.95
C CYS A 19 -12.85 12.85 0.90
N VAL A 20 -13.43 12.89 -0.30
CA VAL A 20 -13.07 12.01 -1.41
C VAL A 20 -11.64 12.27 -1.84
N VAL A 21 -11.26 13.53 -2.08
CA VAL A 21 -9.89 13.91 -2.45
C VAL A 21 -8.90 13.47 -1.37
N PHE A 22 -9.18 13.77 -0.10
CA PHE A 22 -8.36 13.37 1.03
C PHE A 22 -8.18 11.85 1.11
N PHE A 23 -9.26 11.08 0.93
CA PHE A 23 -9.20 9.62 0.88
C PHE A 23 -8.32 9.13 -0.27
N PHE A 24 -8.42 9.73 -1.46
CA PHE A 24 -7.56 9.38 -2.59
C PHE A 24 -6.08 9.68 -2.33
N VAL A 25 -5.76 10.79 -1.66
CA VAL A 25 -4.40 11.12 -1.25
C VAL A 25 -3.86 10.08 -0.27
N LEU A 26 -4.60 9.78 0.81
CA LEU A 26 -4.21 8.75 1.78
C LEU A 26 -4.06 7.38 1.13
N ARG A 27 -5.02 6.99 0.29
CA ARG A 27 -4.99 5.75 -0.50
C ARG A 27 -3.74 5.70 -1.39
N GLY A 28 -3.38 6.82 -2.01
CA GLY A 28 -2.21 6.97 -2.88
C GLY A 28 -0.92 6.75 -2.11
N ILE A 29 -0.74 7.46 -0.99
CA ILE A 29 0.43 7.33 -0.11
C ILE A 29 0.57 5.89 0.40
N LEU A 30 -0.51 5.31 0.93
CA LEU A 30 -0.50 3.96 1.48
C LEU A 30 -0.26 2.87 0.41
N ARG A 31 -0.64 3.14 -0.85
CA ARG A 31 -0.40 2.23 -1.97
C ARG A 31 1.02 2.36 -2.53
N MET A 32 1.58 3.57 -2.55
CA MET A 32 2.98 3.82 -2.89
C MET A 32 3.92 3.12 -1.89
N ASP A 33 3.73 3.30 -0.58
CA ASP A 33 4.56 2.66 0.47
C ASP A 33 4.57 1.12 0.37
N ARG A 34 3.41 0.50 0.05
CA ARG A 34 3.32 -0.94 -0.19
C ARG A 34 3.99 -1.41 -1.48
N THR A 35 4.08 -0.55 -2.48
CA THR A 35 4.71 -0.88 -3.77
C THR A 35 6.22 -0.84 -3.64
N GLU A 36 6.77 0.16 -2.96
CA GLU A 36 8.21 0.25 -2.70
C GLU A 36 8.72 -0.97 -1.95
N ARG A 37 8.05 -1.39 -0.85
CA ARG A 37 8.43 -2.60 -0.11
C ARG A 37 8.39 -3.88 -0.98
N ARG A 38 7.42 -4.01 -1.89
CA ARG A 38 7.31 -5.17 -2.78
C ARG A 38 8.38 -5.18 -3.87
N VAL A 39 8.75 -4.01 -4.39
CA VAL A 39 9.78 -3.90 -5.42
C VAL A 39 11.16 -4.18 -4.84
N TYR A 40 11.49 -3.66 -3.64
CA TYR A 40 12.75 -4.00 -2.97
C TYR A 40 12.87 -5.50 -2.67
N ALA A 41 11.82 -6.14 -2.15
CA ALA A 41 11.82 -7.58 -1.89
C ALA A 41 11.99 -8.41 -3.18
N ARG A 42 11.41 -7.96 -4.30
CA ARG A 42 11.54 -8.62 -5.60
C ARG A 42 12.94 -8.46 -6.18
N ILE A 43 13.53 -7.27 -6.09
CA ILE A 43 14.90 -6.99 -6.55
C ILE A 43 15.91 -7.80 -5.73
N GLU A 44 15.75 -7.88 -4.41
CA GLU A 44 16.65 -8.65 -3.55
C GLU A 44 16.56 -10.17 -3.83
N ALA A 45 15.36 -10.69 -4.13
CA ALA A 45 15.18 -12.07 -4.58
C ALA A 45 15.85 -12.34 -5.93
N GLU A 46 15.76 -11.40 -6.87
CA GLU A 46 16.43 -11.49 -8.17
C GLU A 46 17.96 -11.39 -8.05
N GLU A 47 18.49 -10.56 -7.15
CA GLU A 47 19.93 -10.49 -6.86
C GLU A 47 20.45 -11.75 -6.18
N ARG A 48 19.70 -12.32 -5.23
CA ARG A 48 20.07 -13.60 -4.60
C ARG A 48 20.03 -14.77 -5.58
N ALA A 49 19.03 -14.82 -6.45
CA ALA A 49 18.95 -15.81 -7.52
C ALA A 49 20.13 -15.71 -8.49
N LYS A 50 20.53 -14.49 -8.88
CA LYS A 50 21.72 -14.25 -9.71
C LYS A 50 23.03 -14.61 -8.99
N ARG A 51 23.08 -14.45 -7.67
CA ARG A 51 24.23 -14.83 -6.82
C ARG A 51 24.21 -16.30 -6.39
N GLY A 52 23.23 -17.10 -6.82
CA GLY A 52 23.11 -18.52 -6.46
C GLY A 52 22.81 -18.77 -4.97
N LEU A 53 22.34 -17.76 -4.24
CA LEU A 53 21.95 -17.88 -2.84
C LEU A 53 20.57 -18.54 -2.74
N PRO A 54 20.36 -19.48 -1.81
CA PRO A 54 19.07 -20.13 -1.63
C PRO A 54 18.00 -19.09 -1.27
N PRO A 55 16.75 -19.25 -1.76
CA PRO A 55 15.65 -18.39 -1.36
C PRO A 55 15.50 -18.46 0.17
N LEU A 56 15.22 -17.30 0.80
CA LEU A 56 14.89 -17.26 2.22
C LEU A 56 13.49 -17.89 2.36
N THR A 57 13.45 -19.22 2.40
CA THR A 57 12.26 -19.98 2.78
C THR A 57 12.08 -19.79 4.28
N ASP A 58 10.86 -19.48 4.72
CA ASP A 58 10.50 -19.40 6.15
C ASP A 58 10.79 -20.71 6.93
N ASP A 59 11.10 -21.80 6.21
CA ASP A 59 11.52 -23.10 6.73
C ASP A 59 13.01 -23.19 7.11
N ALA A 60 13.80 -22.13 6.96
CA ALA A 60 15.20 -22.14 7.38
C ALA A 60 15.27 -22.32 8.91
N PRO A 61 15.81 -23.45 9.43
CA PRO A 61 15.96 -23.64 10.86
C PRO A 61 16.81 -22.50 11.41
N PRO A 62 16.50 -21.95 12.60
CA PRO A 62 17.28 -20.87 13.18
C PRO A 62 18.74 -21.31 13.19
N ALA A 63 19.54 -20.64 12.36
CA ALA A 63 20.94 -20.98 12.18
C ALA A 63 21.54 -21.07 13.57
N ALA A 64 22.00 -22.27 13.90
CA ALA A 64 22.58 -22.59 15.19
C ALA A 64 23.65 -21.54 15.47
N SER A 65 23.32 -20.64 16.39
CA SER A 65 24.27 -19.86 17.16
C SER A 65 25.19 -20.87 17.84
N SER A 66 26.27 -21.23 17.15
CA SER A 66 27.30 -22.11 17.65
C SER A 66 28.57 -21.30 17.87
N ARG A 67 28.89 -21.17 19.17
CA ARG A 67 30.17 -20.82 19.79
C ARG A 67 30.65 -19.38 19.75
#